data_AF-A0A3D3ES82-F1
#
_entry.id   AF-A0A3D3ES82-F1
#
_cell.length_a   1.000
_cell.length_b   1.000
_cell.length_c   1.000
_cell.angle_alpha   90.00
_cell.angle_beta   90.00
_cell.angle_gamma   90.00
#
_symmetry.space_group_name_H-M   'P 1'
#
loop_
_entity.id
_entity.type
_entity.pdbx_description
1 polymer ?
#
loop_
_entity_poly.entity_id
_entity_poly.type
_entity_poly.pdbx_seq_one_letter_code
_entity_poly.pdbx_strand_id
1 'polypeptide(L)' 'MNYKIIGDSCTDLTKEMKNDPHIKIIPLTLIVD' A
#
# COMPACT_ATOMS: atom_id res chain seq x y z
N MET A 1 -6.29 -19.89 4.91
CA MET A 1 -6.26 -18.72 5.80
C MET A 1 -6.49 -17.47 4.96
N ASN A 2 -7.42 -16.60 5.35
CA ASN A 2 -7.67 -15.33 4.66
C ASN A 2 -6.90 -14.23 5.42
N TYR A 3 -5.81 -13.74 4.85
CA TYR A 3 -4.99 -12.68 5.45
C TYR A 3 -4.90 -11.48 4.52
N LYS A 4 -4.65 -10.31 5.10
CA LYS A 4 -4.51 -9.05 4.38
C LYS A 4 -3.21 -8.37 4.77
N ILE A 5 -2.45 -7.96 3.77
CA ILE A 5 -1.20 -7.21 3.91
C ILE A 5 -1.56 -5.74 3.85
N ILE A 6 -1.18 -4.99 4.88
CA ILE A 6 -1.40 -3.54 4.95
C ILE A 6 -0.03 -2.87 4.88
N GLY A 7 0.16 -2.02 3.87
CA GLY A 7 1.36 -1.23 3.68
C GLY A 7 1.04 0.26 3.60
N ASP A 8 2.04 1.11 3.74
CA ASP A 8 1.89 2.55 3.51
C ASP A 8 2.21 2.93 2.05
N SER A 9 2.06 4.22 1.73
CA SER A 9 2.38 4.75 0.39
C SER A 9 3.87 4.72 0.03
N CYS A 10 4.77 4.54 0.99
CA CYS A 10 6.22 4.55 0.81
C CYS A 10 6.80 3.15 0.54
N THR A 11 5.95 2.12 0.49
CA THR A 11 6.35 0.76 0.12
C THR A 11 6.79 0.60 -1.35
N ASP A 12 6.62 1.63 -2.18
CA ASP A 12 7.06 1.68 -3.58
C ASP A 12 6.70 0.47 -4.44
N LEU A 13 5.57 -0.19 -4.10
CA LEU A 13 5.07 -1.33 -4.84
C LEU A 13 4.78 -0.97 -6.30
N THR A 14 5.08 -1.91 -7.20
CA THR A 14 4.72 -1.77 -8.62
C THR A 14 3.20 -1.72 -8.79
N LYS A 15 2.75 -1.22 -9.95
CA LYS A 15 1.30 -1.16 -10.27
C LYS A 15 0.63 -2.52 -10.19
N GLU A 16 1.31 -3.57 -10.64
CA GLU A 16 0.83 -4.95 -10.62
C GLU A 16 0.66 -5.46 -9.18
N MET A 17 1.64 -5.20 -8.31
CA MET A 17 1.58 -5.58 -6.90
C MET A 17 0.47 -4.83 -6.14
N LYS A 18 0.24 -3.55 -6.47
CA LYS A 18 -0.86 -2.77 -5.88
C LYS A 18 -2.25 -3.30 -6.24
N ASN A 19 -2.36 -4.07 -7.33
CA ASN A 19 -3.61 -4.70 -7.75
C ASN A 19 -3.84 -6.08 -7.10
N ASP A 20 -2.89 -6.59 -6.30
CA ASP A 20 -3.10 -7.83 -5.55
C ASP A 20 -4.24 -7.63 -4.52
N PRO A 21 -5.31 -8.44 -4.54
CA PRO A 21 -6.44 -8.29 -3.64
C PRO A 21 -6.10 -8.48 -2.16
N HIS A 22 -4.97 -9.13 -1.85
CA HIS A 22 -4.49 -9.30 -0.48
C HIS A 22 -3.77 -8.04 0.03
N ILE A 23 -3.39 -7.10 -0.84
CA ILE A 23 -2.63 -5.91 -0.47
C ILE A 23 -3.57 -4.70 -0.40
N LYS A 24 -3.48 -3.96 0.70
CA LYS A 24 -4.11 -2.64 0.85
C LYS A 24 -3.07 -1.62 1.23
N ILE A 25 -2.91 -0.60 0.38
CA ILE A 25 -2.06 0.55 0.65
C ILE A 25 -2.87 1.64 1.35
N ILE A 26 -2.33 2.17 2.44
CA ILE A 26 -2.86 3.33 3.14
C ILE A 26 -2.01 4.55 2.76
N PRO A 27 -2.60 5.61 2.19
CA PRO A 27 -1.83 6.79 1.80
C PRO A 27 -1.39 7.59 3.02
N LEU A 28 -0.12 8.00 3.05
CA LEU A 28 0.36 9.01 3.96
C LEU A 28 0.12 10.40 3.36
N THR A 29 -0.11 11.39 4.22
CA THR A 29 -0.21 12.80 3.83
C THR A 29 1.17 13.44 3.96
N LEU A 30 1.68 14.00 2.85
CA LEU A 30 2.92 14.78 2.87
C LEU A 30 2.61 16.21 3.34
N ILE A 31 3.32 16.69 4.36
CA ILE A 31 3.26 18.07 4.86
C ILE A 31 4.62 18.70 4.54
N VAL A 32 4.60 19.90 3.95
CA VAL A 32 5.81 20.64 3.54
C VAL A 32 5.76 22.01 4.21
N ASP A 33 6.87 22.40 4.86
CA ASP A 33 7.10 23.73 5.43
C ASP A 33 7.63 24.71 4.38
#